data_AF-A0A7L4PLI2-F1
#
_entry.id   AF-A0A7L4PLI2-F1
#
_cell.length_a   1.000
_cell.length_b   1.000
_cell.length_c   1.000
_cell.angle_alpha   90.00
_cell.angle_beta   90.00
_cell.angle_gamma   90.00
#
_symmetry.space_group_name_H-M   'P 1'
#
loop_
_entity.id
_entity.type
_entity.pdbx_description
1 polymer ?
#
loop_
_entity_poly.entity_id
_entity_poly.type
_entity_poly.pdbx_seq_one_letter_code
_entity_poly.pdbx_strand_id
1 'polypeptide(L)'
;MYFERLIPLGFIFILIGILIIVAGTFLSSFKGDSESHIETGGVIFIGPIPILFGNSRPLIFISIAGAVILMVVYYLISRGDIIR
;
A
#
# COMPACT_ATOMS: atom_id res chain seq x y z
N MET A 1 -5.24 -1.14 32.40
CA MET A 1 -4.17 -2.15 32.47
C MET A 1 -3.81 -2.85 31.15
N TYR A 2 -4.73 -3.28 30.27
CA TYR A 2 -4.32 -3.88 28.97
C TYR A 2 -3.86 -2.85 27.93
N PHE A 3 -4.54 -1.70 27.85
CA PHE A 3 -4.18 -0.61 26.93
C PHE A 3 -2.76 -0.08 27.15
N GLU A 4 -2.33 0.01 28.41
CA GLU A 4 -0.97 0.44 28.77
C GLU A 4 0.13 -0.49 28.22
N ARG A 5 -0.18 -1.78 27.98
CA ARG A 5 0.77 -2.74 27.38
C ARG A 5 0.73 -2.77 25.85
N LEU A 6 -0.43 -2.43 25.27
CA LEU A 6 -0.62 -2.39 23.82
C LEU A 6 0.08 -1.18 23.18
N ILE A 7 0.12 -0.05 23.87
CA ILE A 7 0.79 1.18 23.40
C ILE A 7 2.29 0.97 23.13
N PRO A 8 3.11 0.48 24.08
CA PRO A 8 4.54 0.27 23.83
C PRO A 8 4.78 -0.84 22.80
N LEU A 9 3.92 -1.85 22.75
CA LEU A 9 4.01 -2.91 21.76
C LEU A 9 3.79 -2.37 20.34
N GLY A 10 2.74 -1.56 20.14
CA GLY A 10 2.47 -0.88 18.87
C GLY A 10 3.61 0.05 18.45
N PHE A 11 4.21 0.77 19.40
CA PHE A 11 5.36 1.63 19.15
C PHE A 11 6.59 0.82 18.68
N ILE A 12 6.88 -0.33 19.30
CA ILE A 12 7.94 -1.25 18.86
C ILE A 12 7.69 -1.73 17.42
N PHE A 13 6.44 -2.09 17.09
CA PHE A 13 6.08 -2.54 15.74
C PHE A 13 6.30 -1.45 14.69
N ILE A 14 5.93 -0.20 14.99
CA ILE A 14 6.17 0.95 14.11
C ILE A 14 7.68 1.14 13.89
N LEU A 15 8.48 1.11 14.96
CA LEU A 15 9.94 1.25 14.85
C LEU A 15 10.57 0.14 14.01
N ILE A 16 10.15 -1.11 14.19
CA ILE A 16 10.61 -2.24 13.37
C ILE A 16 10.24 -2.03 11.90
N GLY A 17 9.00 -1.61 11.63
CA GLY A 17 8.54 -1.33 10.27
C GLY A 17 9.39 -0.26 9.58
N ILE A 18 9.66 0.84 10.27
CA ILE A 18 10.54 1.91 9.76
C ILE A 18 11.94 1.37 9.48
N LEU A 19 12.52 0.59 10.40
CA LEU A 19 13.87 0.04 10.24
C LEU A 19 13.96 -0.88 9.00
N ILE A 20 12.94 -1.71 8.76
CA ILE A 20 12.88 -2.59 7.59
C ILE A 20 12.82 -1.79 6.29
N ILE A 21 11.99 -0.74 6.23
CA ILE A 21 11.87 0.13 5.04
C ILE A 21 13.20 0.83 4.75
N VAL A 22 13.86 1.35 5.78
CA VAL A 22 15.16 2.02 5.65
C VAL A 22 16.24 1.02 5.19
N ALA A 23 16.30 -0.16 5.79
CA ALA A 23 17.28 -1.18 5.38
C ALA A 23 17.04 -1.66 3.94
N GLY A 24 15.78 -1.89 3.56
CA GLY A 24 15.41 -2.33 2.21
C GLY A 24 15.68 -1.28 1.14
N THR A 25 15.44 0.00 1.44
CA THR A 25 15.76 1.12 0.53
C THR A 25 17.28 1.30 0.38
N PHE A 26 18.02 1.23 1.48
CA PHE A 26 19.49 1.32 1.46
C PHE A 26 20.14 0.17 0.67
N LEU A 27 19.67 -1.08 0.87
CA LEU A 27 20.12 -2.23 0.08
C LEU A 27 19.79 -2.09 -1.41
N SER A 28 18.60 -1.58 -1.73
CA SER A 28 18.16 -1.36 -3.11
C SER A 28 19.01 -0.31 -3.81
N SER A 29 19.43 0.74 -3.10
CA SER A 29 20.30 1.79 -3.65
C SER A 29 21.72 1.32 -3.99
N PHE A 30 22.25 0.29 -3.33
CA PHE A 30 23.56 -0.26 -3.67
C PHE A 30 23.54 -1.21 -4.87
N LYS A 31 22.35 -1.64 -5.31
CA LYS A 31 22.16 -2.56 -6.44
C LYS A 31 22.11 -1.73 -7.74
N GLY A 32 23.28 -1.22 -8.13
CA GLY A 32 23.44 -0.28 -9.26
C GLY A 32 23.06 -0.83 -10.64
N ASP A 33 22.30 -0.01 -11.36
CA ASP A 33 22.43 0.37 -12.79
C ASP A 33 22.65 -0.70 -13.88
N SER A 34 21.86 -1.76 -13.85
CA SER A 34 21.65 -2.60 -15.04
C SER A 34 20.29 -2.26 -15.66
N GLU A 35 20.27 -1.40 -16.68
CA GLU A 35 19.10 -1.04 -17.52
C GLU A 35 17.76 -1.16 -16.79
N SER A 36 17.61 -0.41 -15.69
CA SER A 36 16.41 -0.53 -14.86
C SER A 36 15.23 0.07 -15.62
N HIS A 37 14.55 -0.76 -16.41
CA HIS A 37 13.24 -0.46 -16.92
C HIS A 37 12.38 -0.16 -15.69
N ILE A 38 12.03 1.10 -15.52
CA ILE A 38 11.23 1.54 -14.38
C ILE A 38 9.84 0.95 -14.59
N GLU A 39 9.63 -0.19 -13.93
CA GLU A 39 8.32 -0.79 -13.83
C GLU A 39 7.48 0.04 -12.87
N THR A 40 6.45 0.67 -13.40
CA THR A 40 5.48 1.44 -12.61
C THR A 40 4.10 0.83 -12.80
N GLY A 41 3.30 0.85 -11.73
CA GLY A 41 1.88 0.58 -11.76
C GLY A 41 1.19 1.31 -10.61
N GLY A 42 -0.02 1.81 -10.84
CA GLY A 42 -0.81 2.45 -9.82
C GLY A 42 -2.26 2.67 -10.25
N VAL A 43 -3.05 3.20 -9.31
CA VAL A 43 -4.44 3.58 -9.51
C VAL A 43 -4.69 4.98 -8.95
N ILE A 44 -5.34 5.84 -9.73
CA ILE A 44 -5.85 7.14 -9.29
C ILE A 44 -7.37 7.03 -9.20
N PHE A 45 -7.94 7.43 -8.07
CA PHE A 45 -9.39 7.50 -7.91
C PHE A 45 -9.89 8.91 -8.22
N ILE A 46 -10.70 9.06 -9.27
CA ILE A 46 -11.46 10.29 -9.54
C ILE A 46 -12.89 10.03 -9.09
N GLY A 47 -13.17 10.34 -7.82
CA GLY A 47 -14.37 9.85 -7.16
C GLY A 47 -14.37 8.31 -7.09
N PRO A 48 -15.52 7.63 -7.24
CA PRO A 48 -15.60 6.17 -7.19
C PRO A 48 -15.05 5.48 -8.46
N ILE A 49 -14.55 6.24 -9.44
CA ILE A 49 -14.05 5.71 -10.71
C ILE A 49 -12.52 5.54 -10.62
N PRO A 50 -12.01 4.29 -10.57
CA PRO A 50 -10.57 4.03 -10.58
C PRO A 50 -9.99 4.16 -11.99
N ILE A 51 -8.87 4.87 -12.13
CA ILE A 51 -8.07 5.00 -13.34
C ILE A 51 -6.73 4.31 -13.12
N LEU A 52 -6.47 3.25 -13.89
CA LEU A 52 -5.23 2.49 -13.80
C LEU A 52 -4.15 3.06 -14.71
N PHE A 53 -2.94 3.15 -14.19
CA PHE A 53 -1.78 3.61 -14.94
C PHE A 53 -0.57 2.71 -14.65
N GLY A 54 0.36 2.61 -15.59
CA GLY A 54 1.54 1.77 -15.44
C GLY A 54 2.06 1.22 -16.75
N ASN A 55 3.23 0.59 -16.64
CA ASN A 55 3.99 -0.01 -17.73
C ASN A 55 4.12 -1.53 -17.52
N SER A 56 4.25 -1.99 -16.27
CA SER A 56 4.46 -3.42 -16.04
C SER A 56 3.17 -4.16 -15.75
N ARG A 57 2.97 -5.25 -16.51
CA ARG A 57 1.86 -6.19 -16.32
C ARG A 57 1.68 -6.62 -14.85
N PRO A 58 2.73 -7.06 -14.12
CA PRO A 58 2.55 -7.48 -12.73
C PRO A 58 2.08 -6.34 -11.82
N LEU A 59 2.63 -5.13 -11.96
CA LEU A 59 2.21 -3.99 -11.11
C LEU A 59 0.82 -3.49 -11.46
N ILE A 60 0.42 -3.57 -12.74
CA ILE A 60 -0.96 -3.27 -13.16
C ILE A 60 -1.94 -4.27 -12.53
N PHE A 61 -1.64 -5.57 -12.51
CA PHE A 61 -2.52 -6.55 -11.84
C PHE A 61 -2.68 -6.27 -10.35
N ILE A 62 -1.60 -5.91 -9.66
CA ILE A 62 -1.64 -5.51 -8.25
C ILE A 62 -2.51 -4.26 -8.09
N SER A 63 -2.37 -3.28 -8.99
CA SER A 63 -3.16 -2.05 -8.98
C SER A 63 -4.65 -2.32 -9.21
N ILE A 64 -5.01 -3.25 -10.11
CA ILE A 64 -6.40 -3.70 -10.32
C ILE A 64 -6.94 -4.33 -9.04
N ALA A 65 -6.21 -5.27 -8.45
CA ALA A 65 -6.65 -5.95 -7.23
C ALA A 65 -6.89 -4.94 -6.10
N GLY A 66 -5.95 -4.01 -5.89
CA GLY A 66 -6.10 -2.93 -4.92
C GLY A 66 -7.29 -2.02 -5.22
N ALA A 67 -7.50 -1.66 -6.50
CA ALA A 67 -8.63 -0.83 -6.92
C ALA A 67 -9.98 -1.49 -6.62
N VAL A 68 -10.12 -2.79 -6.90
CA VAL A 68 -11.33 -3.56 -6.61
C VAL A 68 -11.59 -3.62 -5.12
N ILE A 69 -10.57 -3.92 -4.30
CA ILE A 69 -10.70 -3.95 -2.85
C ILE A 69 -11.19 -2.60 -2.32
N LEU A 70 -10.55 -1.50 -2.75
CA LEU A 70 -10.93 -0.16 -2.33
C LEU A 70 -12.33 0.22 -2.81
N MET A 71 -12.74 -0.20 -4.01
CA MET A 71 -14.08 0.04 -4.53
C MET A 71 -15.15 -0.71 -3.70
N VAL A 72 -14.87 -1.95 -3.30
CA VAL A 72 -15.74 -2.73 -2.42
C VAL A 72 -15.84 -2.07 -1.04
N VAL A 73 -14.72 -1.65 -0.46
CA VAL A 73 -14.69 -0.95 0.83
C VAL A 73 -15.47 0.36 0.74
N TYR A 74 -15.22 1.17 -0.28
CA TYR A 74 -15.94 2.42 -0.53
C TYR A 74 -17.45 2.18 -0.65
N TYR A 75 -17.85 1.15 -1.41
CA TYR A 75 -19.25 0.80 -1.59
C TYR A 75 -19.94 0.36 -0.29
N LEU A 76 -19.29 -0.51 0.50
CA LEU A 76 -19.80 -0.95 1.80
C LEU A 76 -19.95 0.23 2.78
N ILE A 77 -18.97 1.13 2.81
CA ILE A 77 -19.02 2.34 3.62
C ILE A 77 -20.15 3.27 3.15
N SER A 78 -20.26 3.49 1.84
CA SER A 78 -21.26 4.38 1.25
C SER A 78 -22.69 3.87 1.43
N ARG A 79 -22.90 2.55 1.50
CA ARG A 79 -24.21 1.95 1.83
C ARG A 79 -24.59 2.12 3.30
N GLY A 80 -23.64 2.52 4.16
CA GLY A 80 -23.85 2.66 5.59
C GLY A 80 -23.95 1.33 6.34
N ASP A 81 -23.68 0.20 5.67
CA ASP A 81 -23.78 -1.15 6.26
C ASP A 81 -22.76 -1.38 7.39
N ILE A 82 -21.71 -0.55 7.46
CA ILE A 82 -20.62 -0.67 8.46
C ILE A 82 -20.68 0.43 9.54
N ILE A 83 -21.41 1.53 9.29
CA ILE A 83 -21.38 2.74 10.14
C ILE A 83 -22.73 2.96 10.86
N ARG A 84 -23.78 2.19 10.53
CA ARG A 84 -25.07 2.19 11.21
C ARG A 84 -25.15 1.13 12.30
#